data_AF-A0A6H1ZZV7-F1
#
_entry.id   AF-A0A6H1ZZV7-F1
#
_cell.length_a   1.000
_cell.length_b   1.000
_cell.length_c   1.000
_cell.angle_alpha   90.00
_cell.angle_beta   90.00
_cell.angle_gamma   90.00
#
_symmetry.space_group_name_H-M   'P 1'
#
loop_
_entity.id
_entity.type
_entity.pdbx_description
1 polymer ?
#
loop_
_entity_poly.entity_id
_entity_poly.type
_entity_poly.pdbx_seq_one_letter_code
_entity_poly.pdbx_strand_id
1 'polypeptide(L)' 'MRAPDKKPVVKLIGNDGDAFAILGRCKRALRAAGADDEYVTKYLQESSAGDYDNLLQVAMKYCEVE' A
#
# COMPACT_ATOMS: atom_id res chain seq x y z
N MET A 1 13.55 7.82 5.79
CA MET A 1 12.65 6.69 5.45
C MET A 1 12.93 5.48 6.33
N ARG A 2 11.97 5.12 7.18
CA ARG A 2 11.94 3.89 7.98
C ARG A 2 10.89 2.94 7.40
N ALA A 3 11.34 1.78 6.96
CA ALA A 3 10.48 0.70 6.51
C ALA A 3 9.69 0.11 7.69
N PRO A 4 8.51 -0.48 7.45
CA PRO A 4 7.76 -1.16 8.48
C PRO A 4 8.54 -2.37 9.03
N ASP A 5 8.36 -2.67 10.32
CA ASP A 5 9.00 -3.79 11.00
C ASP A 5 8.52 -5.15 10.44
N LYS A 6 7.33 -5.18 9.82
CA LYS A 6 6.78 -6.35 9.12
C LYS A 6 6.02 -5.90 7.87
N LYS A 7 5.98 -6.74 6.82
CA LYS A 7 5.09 -6.50 5.69
C LYS A 7 3.63 -6.63 6.15
N PRO A 8 2.82 -5.57 6.08
CA PRO A 8 1.44 -5.66 6.50
C PRO A 8 0.63 -6.48 5.48
N VAL A 9 -0.26 -7.34 5.96
CA VAL A 9 -1.19 -8.08 5.11
C VAL A 9 -2.41 -7.20 4.82
N VAL A 10 -2.74 -7.05 3.55
CA VAL A 10 -3.90 -6.28 3.07
C VAL A 10 -4.77 -7.16 2.20
N LYS A 11 -6.06 -7.22 2.54
CA LYS A 11 -7.03 -7.95 1.74
C LYS A 11 -7.51 -7.08 0.58
N LEU A 12 -7.03 -7.37 -0.62
CA LEU A 12 -7.40 -6.66 -1.85
C LEU A 12 -8.39 -7.47 -2.69
N ILE A 13 -8.45 -8.79 -2.52
CA ILE A 13 -9.35 -9.66 -3.29
C ILE A 13 -10.74 -9.68 -2.64
N GLY A 14 -11.79 -9.45 -3.44
CA GLY A 14 -13.19 -9.55 -3.02
C GLY A 14 -13.73 -8.33 -2.26
N ASN A 15 -13.00 -7.22 -2.25
CA ASN A 15 -13.43 -5.95 -1.69
C ASN A 15 -13.39 -4.90 -2.79
N ASP A 16 -14.36 -3.99 -2.79
CA ASP A 16 -14.61 -3.01 -3.86
C ASP A 16 -13.31 -2.51 -4.49
N GLY A 17 -13.11 -2.82 -5.77
CA GLY A 17 -11.88 -2.59 -6.55
C GLY A 17 -11.60 -1.12 -6.86
N ASP A 18 -11.92 -0.24 -5.93
CA ASP A 18 -11.64 1.19 -6.02
C ASP A 18 -10.18 1.43 -5.62
N ALA A 19 -9.41 2.03 -6.53
CA ALA A 19 -8.02 2.40 -6.33
C ALA A 19 -7.80 3.19 -5.03
N PHE A 20 -8.73 4.10 -4.69
CA PHE A 20 -8.63 4.92 -3.48
C PHE A 20 -8.81 4.09 -2.20
N ALA A 21 -9.67 3.07 -2.24
CA ALA A 21 -9.86 2.17 -1.11
C ALA A 21 -8.60 1.34 -0.84
N ILE A 22 -7.96 0.85 -1.91
CA ILE A 22 -6.69 0.11 -1.84
C ILE A 22 -5.57 1.00 -1.25
N LEU A 23 -5.40 2.21 -1.78
CA LEU A 23 -4.42 3.18 -1.28
C LEU A 23 -4.60 3.46 0.21
N GLY A 24 -5.85 3.70 0.63
CA GLY A 24 -6.18 3.99 2.01
C GLY A 24 -5.87 2.82 2.96
N ARG A 25 -6.13 1.58 2.52
CA ARG A 25 -5.83 0.37 3.31
C ARG A 25 -4.34 0.13 3.44
N CYS A 26 -3.60 0.12 2.33
CA CYS A 26 -2.15 -0.05 2.35
C CYS A 26 -1.47 1.02 3.20
N LYS A 27 -1.88 2.29 3.07
CA LYS A 27 -1.39 3.40 3.90
C LYS A 27 -1.58 3.13 5.39
N ARG A 28 -2.79 2.73 5.81
CA ARG A 28 -3.08 2.43 7.22
C ARG A 28 -2.27 1.25 7.72
N ALA A 29 -2.15 0.21 6.90
CA ALA A 29 -1.44 -1.01 7.26
C ALA A 29 0.08 -0.77 7.38
N LEU A 30 0.67 0.01 6.46
CA LEU A 30 2.06 0.44 6.52
C LEU A 30 2.37 1.24 7.79
N ARG A 31 1.54 2.25 8.12
CA ARG A 31 1.70 3.00 9.37
C ARG A 31 1.56 2.11 10.61
N ALA A 32 0.59 1.20 10.62
CA ALA A 32 0.38 0.26 11.72
C ALA A 32 1.56 -0.70 11.90
N ALA A 33 2.26 -1.02 10.82
CA ALA A 33 3.46 -1.83 10.83
C ALA A 33 4.75 -1.05 11.16
N GLY A 34 4.65 0.23 11.52
CA GLY A 34 5.78 1.05 11.95
C GLY A 34 6.50 1.82 10.85
N ALA A 35 5.93 1.87 9.63
CA ALA A 35 6.47 2.70 8.55
C ALA A 35 6.35 4.20 8.89
N ASP A 36 7.36 4.97 8.54
CA ASP A 36 7.30 6.43 8.70
C ASP A 36 6.51 7.11 7.57
N ASP A 37 6.25 8.40 7.75
CA ASP A 37 5.50 9.20 6.79
C ASP A 37 6.20 9.37 5.44
N GLU A 38 7.53 9.43 5.39
CA GLU A 38 8.28 9.42 4.14
C GLU A 38 8.09 8.09 3.40
N TYR A 39 8.09 6.96 4.11
CA TYR A 39 7.88 5.64 3.52
C TYR A 39 6.49 5.47 2.93
N VAL A 40 5.48 5.93 3.66
CA VAL A 40 4.09 5.97 3.18
C VAL A 40 3.94 6.94 2.00
N THR A 41 4.60 8.10 2.04
CA THR A 41 4.56 9.09 0.94
C THR A 41 5.16 8.53 -0.33
N LYS A 42 6.29 7.81 -0.23
CA LYS A 42 6.89 7.11 -1.37
C LYS A 42 5.95 6.06 -1.96
N TYR A 43 5.31 5.25 -1.11
CA TYR A 43 4.29 4.31 -1.54
C TYR A 43 3.17 5.01 -2.32
N LEU A 44 2.62 6.11 -1.78
CA LEU A 44 1.56 6.87 -2.45
C LEU A 44 2.01 7.44 -3.79
N GLN A 45 3.23 7.98 -3.88
CA GLN A 45 3.80 8.50 -5.13
C GLN A 45 4.00 7.40 -6.17
N GLU A 46 4.61 6.27 -5.81
CA GLU A 46 4.78 5.13 -6.72
C GLU A 46 3.42 4.58 -7.19
N SER A 47 2.46 4.49 -6.27
CA SER A 47 1.12 3.96 -6.57
C SER A 47 0.31 4.89 -7.48
N SER A 48 0.50 6.21 -7.35
CA SER A 48 -0.22 7.24 -8.13
C SER A 48 0.48 7.63 -9.43
N ALA A 49 1.66 7.06 -9.71
CA ALA A 49 2.45 7.38 -10.91
C ALA A 49 1.96 6.66 -12.18
N GLY A 50 1.09 5.66 -12.02
CA GLY A 50 0.62 4.81 -13.13
C GLY A 50 -0.88 4.57 -13.09
N ASP A 51 -1.28 3.47 -13.71
CA ASP A 51 -2.66 3.00 -13.77
C ASP A 51 -3.02 2.07 -12.59
N TYR A 52 -4.20 1.46 -12.68
CA TYR A 52 -4.69 0.53 -11.67
C TYR A 52 -3.80 -0.70 -11.49
N ASP A 53 -3.17 -1.19 -12.57
CA ASP A 53 -2.25 -2.32 -12.48
C ASP A 53 -0.95 -1.92 -11.78
N ASN A 54 -0.43 -0.72 -12.06
CA ASN A 54 0.69 -0.16 -11.32
C ASN A 54 0.37 -0.02 -9.83
N LEU A 55 -0.82 0.50 -9.49
CA LEU A 55 -1.29 0.56 -8.11
C LEU A 55 -1.22 -0.82 -7.44
N LEU A 56 -1.75 -1.85 -8.09
CA LEU A 56 -1.73 -3.21 -7.56
C LEU A 56 -0.30 -3.72 -7.39
N GLN A 57 0.57 -3.60 -8.39
CA GLN A 57 1.96 -4.03 -8.31
C GLN A 57 2.72 -3.35 -7.17
N VAL A 58 2.55 -2.04 -7.02
CA VAL A 58 3.15 -1.29 -5.92
C VAL A 58 2.55 -1.73 -4.58
N ALA A 59 1.23 -1.95 -4.50
CA ALA A 59 0.61 -2.49 -3.30
C ALA A 59 1.18 -3.86 -2.90
N MET A 60 1.39 -4.81 -3.84
CA MET A 60 1.99 -6.12 -3.54
C MET A 60 3.48 -6.04 -3.19
N LYS A 61 4.18 -5.02 -3.69
CA LYS A 61 5.58 -4.77 -3.36
C LYS A 61 5.74 -4.31 -1.91
N TYR A 62 4.85 -3.43 -1.46
CA TYR A 62 4.91 -2.77 -0.15
C TYR A 62 4.12 -3.51 0.95
N CYS A 63 3.06 -4.24 0.58
CA CYS A 63 2.19 -4.98 1.48
C CYS A 63 2.02 -6.42 0.96
N GLU A 64 1.75 -7.37 1.85
CA GLU A 64 1.40 -8.73 1.48
C GLU A 64 -0.09 -8.78 1.13
N VAL A 65 -0.46 -9.37 0.00
CA VAL A 65 -1.82 -9.29 -0.52
C VAL A 65 -2.53 -10.63 -0.35
N GLU A 66 -3.72 -10.61 0.26
CA GLU A 66 -4.62 -11.76 0.40
C GLU A 66 -6.00 -11.50 -0.23
#